data_AF-A0A924KS09-F1
#
_entry.id   AF-A0A924KS09-F1
#
_cell.length_a   1.000
_cell.length_b   1.000
_cell.length_c   1.000
_cell.angle_alpha   90.00
_cell.angle_beta   90.00
_cell.angle_gamma   90.00
#
_symmetry.space_group_name_H-M   'P 1'
#
loop_
_entity.id
_entity.type
_entity.pdbx_description
1 polymer ?
#
loop_
_entity_poly.entity_id
_entity_poly.type
_entity_poly.pdbx_seq_one_letter_code
_entity_poly.pdbx_strand_id
1 'polypeptide(L)'
;MPTNSTQDVTNTADCNAQTRPAKPYKIPRSAMIVIYNETLEVLLIERADRPGYWQSVTGSQDEGESLLDTATREVMEETGIDVRQHVLTDWQTENVYEIYPIWRYRYAPGVTHNTEHVFGLKVRGRVPVILSAREHLQHVWLPLEKAAPLCFSPTNRDAIFSLPERNQ
;
A
#
# COMPACT_ATOMS: atom_id res chain seq x y z
N MET A 1 37.54 -43.95 51.76
CA MET A 1 36.10 -43.66 51.99
C MET A 1 35.87 -42.19 51.64
N PRO A 2 34.74 -41.88 50.99
CA PRO A 2 34.57 -40.82 49.96
C PRO A 2 34.37 -39.42 50.58
N THR A 3 34.43 -38.30 49.85
CA THR A 3 33.30 -37.79 49.04
C THR A 3 33.73 -36.91 47.86
N ASN A 4 32.95 -37.10 46.79
CA ASN A 4 32.93 -36.38 45.53
C ASN A 4 32.20 -35.05 45.69
N SER A 5 32.68 -33.97 45.08
CA SER A 5 31.90 -32.73 44.91
C SER A 5 32.14 -32.16 43.51
N THR A 6 31.32 -32.61 42.57
CA THR A 6 31.06 -31.97 41.28
C THR A 6 30.37 -30.64 41.53
N GLN A 7 30.92 -29.54 41.00
CA GLN A 7 30.15 -28.33 40.77
C GLN A 7 30.25 -27.96 39.29
N ASP A 8 29.13 -28.20 38.61
CA ASP A 8 28.70 -27.49 37.41
C ASP A 8 28.70 -25.99 37.68
N VAL A 9 29.31 -25.21 36.79
CA VAL A 9 28.93 -23.81 36.62
C VAL A 9 28.71 -23.56 35.14
N THR A 10 27.43 -23.38 34.86
CA THR A 10 26.72 -23.09 33.63
C THR A 10 27.39 -22.06 32.72
N ASN A 11 27.51 -22.43 31.45
CA ASN A 11 27.74 -21.58 30.30
C ASN A 11 26.53 -20.63 30.09
N THR A 12 26.63 -19.37 30.51
CA THR A 12 25.67 -18.33 30.15
C THR A 12 26.00 -17.82 28.75
N ALA A 13 25.31 -18.38 27.75
CA ALA A 13 25.23 -17.79 26.43
C ALA A 13 24.41 -16.50 26.51
N ASP A 14 25.08 -15.36 26.39
CA ASP A 14 24.44 -14.05 26.20
C ASP A 14 23.69 -14.05 24.86
N CYS A 15 22.37 -14.26 24.92
CA CYS A 15 21.46 -14.03 23.80
C CYS A 15 21.32 -12.53 23.56
N ASN A 16 22.27 -11.96 22.83
CA ASN A 16 22.18 -10.59 22.32
C ASN A 16 21.17 -10.56 21.15
N ALA A 17 19.88 -10.59 21.47
CA ALA A 17 18.81 -10.39 20.51
C ALA A 17 18.85 -8.94 20.05
N GLN A 18 19.52 -8.68 18.93
CA GLN A 18 19.51 -7.39 18.26
C GLN A 18 18.05 -7.03 17.92
N THR A 19 17.49 -6.08 18.67
CA THR A 19 16.18 -5.51 18.41
C THR A 19 16.25 -4.73 17.10
N ARG A 20 15.53 -5.19 16.07
CA ARG A 20 15.37 -4.40 14.84
C ARG A 20 14.71 -3.07 15.24
N PRO A 21 15.21 -1.92 14.76
CA PRO A 21 14.55 -0.65 15.03
C PRO A 21 13.11 -0.74 14.54
N ALA A 22 12.16 -0.34 15.40
CA ALA A 22 10.76 -0.27 15.01
C ALA A 22 10.63 0.66 13.79
N LYS A 23 9.83 0.26 12.79
CA LYS A 23 9.54 1.15 11.66
C LYS A 23 8.97 2.46 12.21
N PRO A 24 9.36 3.62 11.64
CA PRO A 24 8.75 4.89 12.00
C PRO A 24 7.24 4.83 11.74
N TYR A 25 6.48 5.65 12.49
CA TYR A 25 5.05 5.76 12.28
C TYR A 25 4.75 6.31 10.88
N LYS A 26 3.68 5.81 10.26
CA LYS A 26 3.13 6.36 9.02
C LYS A 26 2.61 7.79 9.26
N ILE A 27 2.85 8.66 8.29
CA ILE A 27 2.20 9.96 8.20
C ILE A 27 0.73 9.72 7.77
N PRO A 28 -0.28 10.37 8.39
CA PRO A 28 -1.70 10.22 8.03
C PRO A 28 -2.08 10.99 6.76
N ARG A 29 -1.20 10.91 5.76
CA ARG A 29 -1.40 11.42 4.41
C ARG A 29 -0.99 10.31 3.46
N SER A 30 -1.84 10.02 2.48
CA SER A 30 -1.59 8.95 1.52
C SER A 30 -1.92 9.37 0.10
N ALA A 31 -1.34 8.67 -0.86
CA ALA A 31 -1.76 8.70 -2.25
C ALA A 31 -2.54 7.41 -2.58
N MET A 32 -3.61 7.54 -3.36
CA MET A 32 -4.28 6.44 -4.04
C MET A 32 -4.16 6.66 -5.55
N ILE A 33 -3.66 5.66 -6.28
CA ILE A 33 -3.40 5.77 -7.71
C ILE A 33 -4.31 4.80 -8.45
N VAL A 34 -5.33 5.32 -9.11
CA VAL A 34 -6.18 4.54 -10.00
C VAL A 34 -5.43 4.35 -11.32
N ILE A 35 -4.90 3.14 -11.54
CA ILE A 35 -4.20 2.78 -12.78
C ILE A 35 -5.21 2.21 -13.77
N TYR A 36 -5.34 2.83 -14.94
CA TYR A 36 -6.36 2.48 -15.93
C TYR A 36 -5.88 2.63 -17.37
N ASN A 37 -6.51 1.93 -18.30
CA ASN A 37 -6.23 2.03 -19.73
C ASN A 37 -7.30 2.82 -20.50
N GLU A 38 -7.11 2.99 -21.81
CA GLU A 38 -8.02 3.77 -22.66
C GLU A 38 -9.43 3.17 -22.76
N THR A 39 -9.58 1.88 -22.48
CA THR A 39 -10.87 1.16 -22.44
C THR A 39 -11.50 1.14 -21.05
N LEU A 40 -10.98 1.92 -20.11
CA LEU A 40 -11.42 2.00 -18.71
C LEU A 40 -11.35 0.66 -17.96
N GLU A 41 -10.41 -0.21 -18.36
CA GLU A 41 -10.02 -1.31 -17.48
C GLU A 41 -9.06 -0.79 -16.42
N VAL A 42 -9.28 -1.23 -15.18
CA VAL A 42 -8.55 -0.79 -13.99
C VAL A 42 -7.72 -1.96 -13.47
N LEU A 43 -6.48 -1.66 -13.09
CA LEU A 43 -5.63 -2.58 -12.36
C LEU A 43 -6.00 -2.56 -10.87
N LEU A 44 -6.34 -3.72 -10.34
CA LEU A 44 -6.47 -3.96 -8.91
C LEU A 44 -5.42 -4.95 -8.43
N ILE A 45 -4.98 -4.77 -7.18
CA ILE A 45 -4.03 -5.61 -6.47
C ILE A 45 -4.66 -6.11 -5.17
N GLU A 46 -4.41 -7.37 -4.83
CA GLU A 46 -4.92 -8.01 -3.62
C GLU A 46 -3.90 -7.95 -2.50
N ARG A 47 -4.30 -7.42 -1.34
CA ARG A 47 -3.43 -7.29 -0.17
C ARG A 47 -2.96 -8.65 0.37
N ALA A 48 -1.66 -8.77 0.63
CA ALA A 48 -1.06 -9.95 1.27
C ALA A 48 -1.40 -10.09 2.75
N ASP A 49 -1.55 -8.97 3.47
CA ASP A 49 -1.92 -9.00 4.90
C ASP A 49 -3.42 -9.27 5.11
N ARG A 50 -4.24 -9.23 4.05
CA ARG A 50 -5.66 -9.51 4.12
C ARG A 50 -6.20 -10.02 2.78
N PRO A 51 -6.07 -11.34 2.49
CA PRO A 51 -6.63 -11.94 1.29
C PRO A 51 -8.12 -11.60 1.11
N GLY A 52 -8.53 -11.38 -0.14
CA GLY A 52 -9.84 -10.91 -0.55
C GLY A 52 -10.00 -9.38 -0.53
N TYR A 53 -9.05 -8.62 0.01
CA TYR A 53 -9.10 -7.17 0.04
C TYR A 53 -8.39 -6.62 -1.20
N TRP A 54 -9.17 -6.27 -2.20
CA TRP A 54 -8.70 -5.67 -3.44
C TRP A 54 -8.73 -4.16 -3.39
N GLN A 55 -7.75 -3.53 -4.02
CA GLN A 55 -7.61 -2.08 -4.08
C GLN A 55 -6.79 -1.67 -5.30
N SER A 56 -6.81 -0.38 -5.61
CA SER A 56 -5.77 0.31 -6.37
C SER A 56 -4.48 0.43 -5.54
N VAL A 57 -3.38 0.87 -6.17
CA VAL A 57 -2.13 1.18 -5.47
C VAL A 57 -2.38 2.25 -4.42
N THR A 58 -1.94 2.03 -3.18
CA THR A 58 -2.03 3.06 -2.12
C THR A 58 -0.81 3.05 -1.22
N GLY A 59 -0.40 4.24 -0.79
CA GLY A 59 0.81 4.39 0.01
C GLY A 59 0.82 5.62 0.88
N SER A 60 1.50 5.55 2.02
CA SER A 60 1.64 6.69 2.92
C SER A 60 2.77 7.59 2.42
N GLN A 61 2.58 8.89 2.58
CA GLN A 61 3.63 9.88 2.34
C GLN A 61 4.79 9.65 3.32
N ASP A 62 6.02 9.70 2.81
CA ASP A 62 7.22 9.72 3.64
C ASP A 62 7.62 11.16 4.01
N GLU A 63 8.45 11.30 5.05
CA GLU A 63 8.89 12.63 5.50
C GLU A 63 9.69 13.36 4.42
N GLY A 64 9.28 14.59 4.11
CA GLY A 64 9.92 15.41 3.06
C GLY A 64 9.55 15.04 1.62
N GLU A 65 8.73 14.00 1.42
CA GLU A 65 8.27 13.56 0.11
C GLU A 65 7.03 14.37 -0.35
N SER A 66 6.90 14.69 -1.65
CA SER A 66 5.63 15.24 -2.17
C SER A 66 4.65 14.10 -2.47
N LEU A 67 3.33 14.39 -2.51
CA LEU A 67 2.35 13.34 -2.84
C LEU A 67 2.51 12.78 -4.27
N LEU A 68 3.05 13.57 -5.20
CA LEU A 68 3.37 13.11 -6.54
C LEU A 68 4.56 12.13 -6.51
N ASP A 69 5.57 12.42 -5.68
CA ASP A 69 6.71 11.51 -5.48
C ASP A 69 6.26 10.23 -4.78
N THR A 70 5.38 10.34 -3.76
CA THR A 70 4.73 9.19 -3.12
C THR A 70 3.99 8.34 -4.16
N ALA A 71 3.16 8.96 -5.00
CA ALA A 71 2.44 8.22 -6.03
C ALA A 71 3.38 7.51 -7.02
N THR A 72 4.46 8.18 -7.42
CA THR A 72 5.47 7.64 -8.34
C THR A 72 6.22 6.46 -7.72
N ARG A 73 6.67 6.61 -6.48
CA ARG A 73 7.37 5.57 -5.72
C ARG A 73 6.47 4.36 -5.52
N GLU A 74 5.26 4.55 -5.01
CA GLU A 74 4.36 3.44 -4.65
C GLU A 74 3.92 2.64 -5.89
N VAL A 75 3.67 3.29 -7.03
CA VAL A 75 3.39 2.56 -8.27
C VAL A 75 4.58 1.68 -8.67
N MET A 76 5.80 2.22 -8.61
CA MET A 76 7.00 1.44 -8.92
C MET A 76 7.21 0.30 -7.92
N GLU A 77 7.11 0.57 -6.62
CA GLU A 77 7.34 -0.41 -5.55
C GLU A 77 6.30 -1.53 -5.57
N GLU A 78 5.03 -1.21 -5.72
CA GLU A 78 3.94 -2.20 -5.60
C GLU A 78 3.68 -2.97 -6.90
N THR A 79 3.98 -2.39 -8.07
CA THR A 79 3.59 -2.96 -9.37
C THR A 79 4.71 -3.07 -10.41
N GLY A 80 5.86 -2.44 -10.16
CA GLY A 80 6.97 -2.38 -11.13
C GLY A 80 6.71 -1.49 -12.35
N ILE A 81 5.59 -0.75 -12.38
CA ILE A 81 5.23 0.13 -13.49
C ILE A 81 6.06 1.42 -13.40
N ASP A 82 6.75 1.78 -14.48
CA ASP A 82 7.46 3.05 -14.59
C ASP A 82 6.49 4.17 -15.00
N VAL A 83 6.07 4.96 -14.02
CA VAL A 83 5.17 6.11 -14.20
C VAL A 83 5.62 7.07 -15.30
N ARG A 84 6.93 7.22 -15.53
CA ARG A 84 7.48 8.15 -16.54
C ARG A 84 7.13 7.76 -17.98
N GLN A 85 6.67 6.53 -18.19
CA GLN A 85 6.23 6.03 -19.49
C GLN A 85 4.73 6.28 -19.75
N HIS A 86 4.05 6.93 -18.80
CA HIS A 86 2.59 7.04 -18.73
C HIS A 86 2.18 8.46 -18.31
N VAL A 87 0.86 8.70 -18.26
CA VAL A 87 0.30 10.00 -17.86
C VAL A 87 -0.23 9.89 -16.44
N LEU A 88 0.52 10.42 -15.48
CA LEU A 88 0.08 10.59 -14.10
C LEU A 88 -0.57 11.97 -13.94
N THR A 89 -1.81 11.98 -13.45
CA THR A 89 -2.60 13.21 -13.28
C THR A 89 -3.13 13.28 -11.86
N ASP A 90 -2.92 14.42 -11.20
CA ASP A 90 -3.59 14.76 -9.95
C ASP A 90 -5.07 15.06 -10.23
N TRP A 91 -5.98 14.30 -9.61
CA TRP A 91 -7.42 14.50 -9.79
C TRP A 91 -7.99 15.57 -8.87
N GLN A 92 -7.16 16.19 -8.03
CA GLN A 92 -7.53 17.20 -7.05
C GLN A 92 -8.70 16.74 -6.17
N THR A 93 -8.70 15.45 -5.85
CA THR A 93 -9.70 14.80 -4.99
C THR A 93 -9.02 14.32 -3.73
N GLU A 94 -9.62 14.65 -2.59
CA GLU A 94 -9.16 14.22 -1.28
C GLU A 94 -10.29 13.52 -0.55
N ASN A 95 -9.96 12.43 0.15
CA ASN A 95 -10.87 11.72 1.05
C ASN A 95 -10.28 11.72 2.45
N VAL A 96 -11.13 11.96 3.46
CA VAL A 96 -10.75 11.78 4.87
C VAL A 96 -11.55 10.63 5.43
N TYR A 97 -10.87 9.60 5.94
CA TYR A 97 -11.51 8.43 6.52
C TYR A 97 -10.88 8.02 7.84
N GLU A 98 -11.66 7.35 8.68
CA GLU A 98 -11.14 6.70 9.88
C GLU A 98 -10.22 5.54 9.49
N ILE A 99 -9.00 5.55 10.01
CA ILE A 99 -8.04 4.47 9.82
C ILE A 99 -8.62 3.22 10.48
N TYR A 100 -8.77 2.15 9.68
CA TYR A 100 -9.28 0.87 10.19
C TYR A 100 -8.53 0.45 11.46
N PRO A 101 -9.24 -0.01 12.52
CA PRO A 101 -8.63 -0.33 13.81
C PRO A 101 -7.43 -1.29 13.70
N ILE A 102 -7.52 -2.27 12.81
CA ILE A 102 -6.46 -3.27 12.58
C ILE A 102 -5.14 -2.66 12.06
N TRP A 103 -5.17 -1.48 11.44
CA TRP A 103 -3.97 -0.81 10.91
C TRP A 103 -3.55 0.44 11.68
N ARG A 104 -4.34 0.86 12.67
CA ARG A 104 -4.09 2.08 13.46
C ARG A 104 -2.78 2.05 14.23
N TYR A 105 -2.31 0.87 14.62
CA TYR A 105 -1.02 0.68 15.31
C TYR A 105 0.20 1.15 14.49
N ARG A 106 0.04 1.33 13.17
CA ARG A 106 1.10 1.82 12.28
C ARG A 106 1.26 3.35 12.33
N TYR A 107 0.35 4.06 12.98
CA TYR A 107 0.33 5.51 13.10
C TYR A 107 0.63 5.94 14.54
N ALA A 108 1.03 7.20 14.72
CA ALA A 108 1.34 7.75 16.02
C ALA A 108 0.12 7.70 16.98
N PRO A 109 0.33 7.62 18.31
CA PRO A 109 -0.76 7.61 19.28
C PRO A 109 -1.73 8.80 19.08
N GLY A 110 -3.03 8.51 19.09
CA GLY A 110 -4.09 9.52 18.90
C GLY A 110 -4.46 9.79 17.44
N VAL A 111 -3.67 9.33 16.47
CA VAL A 111 -4.01 9.43 15.05
C VAL A 111 -5.13 8.43 14.71
N THR A 112 -6.26 8.96 14.27
CA THR A 112 -7.46 8.17 13.96
C THR A 112 -7.91 8.29 12.52
N HIS A 113 -7.48 9.32 11.80
CA HIS A 113 -7.90 9.60 10.43
C HIS A 113 -6.71 9.71 9.49
N ASN A 114 -6.93 9.38 8.22
CA ASN A 114 -5.98 9.58 7.14
C ASN A 114 -6.62 10.46 6.06
N THR A 115 -5.84 11.39 5.51
CA THR A 115 -6.20 12.15 4.30
C THR A 115 -5.57 11.47 3.08
N GLU A 116 -6.39 10.98 2.17
CA GLU A 116 -5.99 10.29 0.95
C GLU A 116 -6.20 11.16 -0.28
N HIS A 117 -5.14 11.40 -1.04
CA HIS A 117 -5.15 12.14 -2.29
C HIS A 117 -5.23 11.19 -3.49
N VAL A 118 -6.09 11.50 -4.46
CA VAL A 118 -6.35 10.62 -5.60
C VAL A 118 -5.61 11.09 -6.84
N PHE A 119 -4.88 10.16 -7.46
CA PHE A 119 -4.25 10.30 -8.75
C PHE A 119 -4.81 9.28 -9.73
N GLY A 120 -4.79 9.62 -11.02
CA GLY A 120 -4.99 8.67 -12.11
C GLY A 120 -3.71 8.43 -12.87
N LEU A 121 -3.40 7.17 -13.17
CA LEU A 121 -2.31 6.79 -14.06
C LEU A 121 -2.87 6.14 -15.32
N LYS A 122 -2.93 6.89 -16.42
CA LYS A 122 -3.40 6.39 -17.71
C LYS A 122 -2.27 5.68 -18.44
N VAL A 123 -2.44 4.38 -18.65
CA VAL A 123 -1.49 3.51 -19.38
C VAL A 123 -2.04 3.13 -20.76
N ARG A 124 -1.18 2.59 -21.63
CA ARG A 124 -1.59 2.07 -22.94
C ARG A 124 -1.88 0.58 -22.88
N GLY A 125 -3.15 0.21 -23.00
CA GLY A 125 -3.58 -1.18 -22.83
C GLY A 125 -3.22 -1.75 -21.45
N ARG A 126 -3.09 -3.08 -21.35
CA ARG A 126 -2.67 -3.75 -20.10
C ARG A 126 -1.16 -3.86 -20.08
N VAL A 127 -0.51 -3.13 -19.17
CA VAL A 127 0.95 -3.18 -19.00
C VAL A 127 1.36 -4.37 -18.11
N PRO A 128 2.58 -4.91 -18.26
CA PRO A 128 3.11 -5.93 -17.35
C PRO A 128 3.14 -5.43 -15.90
N VAL A 129 2.81 -6.31 -14.96
CA VAL A 129 2.78 -6.02 -13.52
C VAL A 129 3.68 -7.02 -12.80
N ILE A 130 4.58 -6.50 -11.96
CA ILE A 130 5.43 -7.28 -11.07
C ILE A 130 5.13 -6.82 -9.65
N LEU A 131 4.42 -7.66 -8.90
CA LEU A 131 3.98 -7.29 -7.56
C LEU A 131 5.11 -7.36 -6.54
N SER A 132 5.09 -6.42 -5.59
CA SER A 132 5.76 -6.59 -4.30
C SER A 132 5.15 -7.79 -3.56
N ALA A 133 5.81 -8.95 -3.63
CA ALA A 133 5.32 -10.19 -3.03
C ALA A 133 5.15 -10.12 -1.49
N ARG A 134 5.77 -9.11 -0.84
CA ARG A 134 5.58 -8.83 0.59
C ARG A 134 4.22 -8.17 0.86
N GLU A 135 3.68 -7.43 -0.09
CA GLU A 135 2.53 -6.54 0.11
C GLU A 135 1.30 -7.03 -0.64
N HIS A 136 1.47 -7.74 -1.75
CA HIS A 136 0.38 -8.16 -2.62
C HIS A 136 0.52 -9.60 -3.11
N LEU A 137 -0.62 -10.25 -3.32
CA LEU A 137 -0.70 -11.68 -3.70
C LEU A 137 -0.89 -11.88 -5.20
N GLN A 138 -1.78 -11.09 -5.78
CA GLN A 138 -2.18 -11.20 -7.18
C GLN A 138 -2.76 -9.86 -7.67
N HIS A 139 -2.88 -9.74 -8.99
CA HIS A 139 -3.43 -8.57 -9.64
C HIS A 139 -4.45 -8.97 -10.72
N VAL A 140 -5.37 -8.08 -11.03
CA VAL A 140 -6.36 -8.25 -12.11
C VAL A 140 -6.54 -6.95 -12.87
N TRP A 141 -6.77 -7.06 -14.18
CA TRP A 141 -7.30 -5.98 -15.01
C TRP A 141 -8.78 -6.25 -15.25
N LEU A 142 -9.64 -5.31 -14.88
CA LEU A 142 -11.10 -5.46 -14.98
C LEU A 142 -11.74 -4.18 -15.51
N PRO A 143 -12.81 -4.26 -16.32
CA PRO A 143 -13.66 -3.10 -16.61
C PRO A 143 -14.10 -2.41 -15.31
N LEU A 144 -14.19 -1.08 -15.33
CA LEU A 144 -14.46 -0.27 -14.13
C LEU A 144 -15.71 -0.75 -13.35
N GLU A 145 -16.75 -1.23 -14.03
CA GLU A 145 -18.01 -1.70 -13.42
C GLU A 145 -17.82 -2.98 -12.60
N LYS A 146 -16.76 -3.74 -12.88
CA LYS A 146 -16.35 -4.93 -12.12
C LYS A 146 -15.26 -4.60 -11.10
N ALA A 147 -14.36 -3.67 -11.43
CA ALA A 147 -13.28 -3.27 -10.53
C ALA A 147 -13.79 -2.51 -9.31
N ALA A 148 -14.67 -1.52 -9.50
CA ALA A 148 -15.17 -0.70 -8.40
C ALA A 148 -15.85 -1.52 -7.28
N PRO A 149 -16.81 -2.44 -7.57
CA PRO A 149 -17.44 -3.24 -6.52
C PRO A 149 -16.52 -4.25 -5.84
N LEU A 150 -15.39 -4.60 -6.46
CA LEU A 150 -14.42 -5.54 -5.88
C LEU A 150 -13.56 -4.86 -4.79
N CYS A 151 -13.44 -3.54 -4.83
CA CYS A 151 -12.64 -2.78 -3.87
C CYS A 151 -13.25 -2.85 -2.47
N PHE A 152 -12.42 -3.18 -1.46
CA PHE A 152 -12.90 -3.19 -0.07
C PHE A 152 -13.12 -1.77 0.50
N SER A 153 -12.41 -0.77 -0.05
CA SER A 153 -12.52 0.63 0.37
C SER A 153 -13.60 1.37 -0.44
N PRO A 154 -14.55 2.05 0.23
CA PRO A 154 -15.53 2.90 -0.45
C PRO A 154 -14.89 4.04 -1.24
N THR A 155 -13.83 4.68 -0.74
CA THR A 155 -13.16 5.80 -1.43
C THR A 155 -12.52 5.34 -2.74
N ASN A 156 -11.96 4.13 -2.74
CA ASN A 156 -11.37 3.54 -3.93
C ASN A 156 -12.43 3.16 -4.97
N ARG A 157 -13.54 2.56 -4.53
CA ARG A 157 -14.69 2.27 -5.39
C ARG A 157 -15.21 3.54 -6.07
N ASP A 158 -15.42 4.59 -5.28
CA ASP A 158 -16.00 5.84 -5.78
C ASP A 158 -15.04 6.56 -6.74
N ALA A 159 -13.72 6.52 -6.46
CA ALA A 159 -12.71 7.01 -7.39
C ALA A 159 -12.73 6.28 -8.74
N ILE A 160 -12.84 4.95 -8.74
CA ILE A 160 -12.95 4.16 -9.99
C ILE A 160 -14.23 4.52 -10.75
N PHE A 161 -15.36 4.70 -10.09
CA PHE A 161 -16.60 5.11 -10.75
C PHE A 161 -16.53 6.51 -11.38
N SER A 162 -15.66 7.38 -10.88
CA SER A 162 -15.44 8.72 -11.48
C SER A 162 -14.62 8.70 -12.78
N LEU A 163 -13.97 7.57 -13.12
CA LEU A 163 -13.07 7.48 -14.29
C LEU A 163 -13.64 8.01 -15.62
N PRO A 164 -14.91 7.73 -16.00
CA PRO A 164 -15.47 8.23 -17.25
C PRO A 164 -15.42 9.76 -17.39
N GLU A 165 -15.54 10.49 -16.27
CA GLU A 165 -15.47 11.96 -16.23
C GLU A 165 -14.02 12.47 -16.29
N ARG A 166 -13.06 11.64 -15.88
CA ARG A 166 -11.62 11.96 -15.81
C ARG A 166 -10.84 11.60 -17.06
N ASN A 167 -11.40 10.78 -17.96
CA ASN A 167 -10.73 10.24 -19.15
C ASN A 167 -11.00 11.04 -20.45
N GLN A 168 -11.29 12.35 -20.34
CA GLN A 168 -11.49 13.23 -21.48
C GLN A 168 -10.16 13.69 -22.11
#